data_AF-A0A848GS33-F1
#
_entry.id   AF-A0A848GS33-F1
#
_cell.length_a   1.000
_cell.length_b   1.000
_cell.length_c   1.000
_cell.angle_alpha   90.00
_cell.angle_beta   90.00
_cell.angle_gamma   90.00
#
_symmetry.space_group_name_H-M   'P 1'
#
loop_
_entity.id
_entity.type
_entity.pdbx_description
1 polymer ?
#
loop_
_entity_poly.entity_id
_entity_poly.type
_entity_poly.pdbx_seq_one_letter_code
_entity_poly.pdbx_strand_id
1 'polypeptide(L)'
;MPLQKVPLQPMQHELITLLAEQAARVPDAVALRYEGTEVTYRILHERSNQLAHYLQRRGVKANKLVPVCVERSVNMLVAILGILKAGAAYVPIDPEYPEEDIRHLLEDTGAYVMISSSYGRRNIPRDIAVSVILLDHVPDIFSNEPTSAPGHIPQPNDAAYMIYTAGATGLPKRLVVEHSGLLHHLMTRITELCIHEYSVIAFTAPYTSDIAAWQMLAAIACGGTTIIYPDHLMHNPAAFIRTVDRHAVTILELGPDHLATVLGENTGATLKHLEYLLVKGEAVSGQLLEQWFAHPAYSHIPVVNAYGPGREKSIVL
;
A
#
# COMPACT_ATOMS: atom_id res chain seq x y z
N MET A 1 16.95 -31.35 -0.19
CA MET A 1 16.90 -30.96 -1.62
C MET A 1 17.50 -29.57 -1.73
N PRO A 2 18.44 -29.32 -2.67
CA PRO A 2 18.91 -27.96 -2.90
C PRO A 2 17.77 -27.11 -3.44
N LEU A 3 17.67 -25.88 -2.94
CA LEU A 3 16.71 -24.87 -3.38
C LEU A 3 16.87 -24.66 -4.89
N GLN A 4 15.90 -25.14 -5.65
CA GLN A 4 15.84 -24.91 -7.09
C GLN A 4 15.41 -23.46 -7.27
N LYS A 5 16.38 -22.57 -7.51
CA LYS A 5 16.09 -21.21 -7.97
C LYS A 5 15.33 -21.32 -9.29
N VAL A 6 14.02 -21.10 -9.26
CA VAL A 6 13.24 -20.89 -10.47
C VAL A 6 13.79 -19.61 -11.10
N PRO A 7 14.34 -19.66 -12.34
CA PRO A 7 14.81 -18.47 -12.99
C PRO A 7 13.62 -17.56 -13.24
N LEU A 8 13.62 -16.39 -12.60
CA LEU A 8 12.64 -15.33 -12.88
C LEU A 8 12.86 -14.89 -14.33
N GLN A 9 11.84 -15.10 -15.17
CA GLN A 9 11.83 -14.50 -16.50
C GLN A 9 11.97 -12.98 -16.38
N PRO A 10 12.65 -12.31 -17.32
CA PRO A 10 12.66 -10.84 -17.35
C PRO A 10 11.21 -10.37 -17.41
N MET A 11 10.78 -9.69 -16.35
CA MET A 11 9.44 -9.14 -16.27
C MET A 11 9.28 -8.05 -17.31
N GLN A 12 8.60 -8.38 -18.41
CA GLN A 12 8.34 -7.45 -19.51
C GLN A 12 7.17 -6.47 -19.22
N HIS A 13 6.45 -6.67 -18.12
CA HIS A 13 5.22 -5.93 -17.79
C HIS A 13 5.47 -4.91 -16.69
N GLU A 14 5.11 -3.65 -16.93
CA GLU A 14 5.09 -2.59 -15.91
C GLU A 14 3.86 -2.70 -15.00
N LEU A 15 3.98 -2.31 -13.72
CA LEU A 15 2.85 -2.32 -12.77
C LEU A 15 1.64 -1.57 -13.32
N ILE A 16 1.86 -0.42 -13.97
CA ILE A 16 0.79 0.41 -14.52
C ILE A 16 0.05 -0.31 -15.65
N THR A 17 0.77 -1.10 -16.45
CA THR A 17 0.19 -1.94 -17.51
C THR A 17 -0.66 -3.04 -16.92
N LEU A 18 -0.16 -3.75 -15.89
CA LEU A 18 -0.93 -4.79 -15.19
C LEU A 18 -2.24 -4.23 -14.63
N LEU A 19 -2.20 -3.07 -13.97
CA LEU A 19 -3.40 -2.43 -13.43
C LEU A 19 -4.40 -2.01 -14.53
N ALA A 20 -3.90 -1.59 -15.70
CA ALA A 20 -4.75 -1.26 -16.84
C ALA A 20 -5.42 -2.51 -17.43
N GLU A 21 -4.69 -3.62 -17.54
CA GLU A 21 -5.22 -4.90 -17.99
C GLU A 21 -6.31 -5.43 -17.06
N GLN A 22 -6.11 -5.34 -15.74
CA GLN A 22 -7.15 -5.72 -14.78
C GLN A 22 -8.40 -4.84 -14.89
N ALA A 23 -8.22 -3.52 -15.07
CA ALA A 23 -9.35 -2.62 -15.26
C ALA A 23 -10.15 -2.91 -16.55
N ALA A 24 -9.50 -3.39 -17.61
CA ALA A 24 -10.17 -3.84 -18.81
C ALA A 24 -10.85 -5.21 -18.65
N ARG A 25 -10.23 -6.13 -17.89
CA ARG A 25 -10.69 -7.50 -17.71
C ARG A 25 -11.88 -7.62 -16.75
N VAL A 26 -11.85 -6.89 -15.63
CA VAL A 26 -12.85 -6.97 -14.55
C VAL A 26 -13.32 -5.57 -14.10
N PRO A 27 -13.84 -4.73 -15.01
CA PRO A 27 -14.11 -3.31 -14.73
C PRO A 27 -15.06 -3.07 -13.55
N ASP A 28 -16.06 -3.93 -13.38
CA ASP A 28 -17.09 -3.78 -12.34
C ASP A 28 -16.79 -4.59 -11.07
N ALA A 29 -15.69 -5.33 -11.01
CA ALA A 29 -15.24 -5.96 -9.78
C ALA A 29 -14.73 -4.92 -8.78
N VAL A 30 -14.82 -5.22 -7.49
CA VAL A 30 -14.37 -4.33 -6.41
C VAL A 30 -12.85 -4.39 -6.29
N ALA A 31 -12.17 -3.28 -6.54
CA ALA A 31 -10.74 -3.13 -6.34
C ALA A 31 -10.42 -2.74 -4.90
N LEU A 32 -11.14 -1.75 -4.35
CA LEU A 32 -10.89 -1.20 -3.02
C LEU A 32 -12.15 -1.18 -2.15
N ARG A 33 -11.97 -1.40 -0.86
CA ARG A 33 -12.97 -1.13 0.17
C ARG A 33 -12.40 -0.25 1.27
N TYR A 34 -13.18 0.72 1.73
CA TYR A 34 -12.85 1.57 2.87
C TYR A 34 -14.12 2.07 3.55
N GLU A 35 -14.28 1.83 4.85
CA GLU A 35 -15.43 2.28 5.67
C GLU A 35 -16.81 2.07 5.00
N GLY A 36 -17.02 0.88 4.44
CA GLY A 36 -18.28 0.53 3.76
C GLY A 36 -18.45 1.08 2.34
N THR A 37 -17.51 1.91 1.87
CA THR A 37 -17.44 2.35 0.48
C THR A 37 -16.69 1.31 -0.34
N GLU A 38 -17.24 0.96 -1.50
CA GLU A 38 -16.60 0.08 -2.48
C GLU A 38 -16.24 0.87 -3.75
N VAL A 39 -15.05 0.60 -4.28
CA VAL A 39 -14.57 1.23 -5.51
C VAL A 39 -14.20 0.14 -6.49
N THR A 40 -14.86 0.17 -7.65
CA THR A 40 -14.59 -0.78 -8.74
C THR A 40 -13.26 -0.49 -9.42
N TYR A 41 -12.72 -1.47 -10.13
CA TYR A 41 -11.54 -1.29 -10.99
C TYR A 41 -11.68 -0.14 -11.99
N ARG A 42 -12.85 -0.02 -12.64
CA ARG A 42 -13.13 1.06 -13.59
C ARG A 42 -12.99 2.43 -12.93
N ILE A 43 -13.71 2.66 -11.82
CA ILE A 43 -13.66 3.94 -11.09
C ILE A 43 -12.22 4.25 -10.63
N LEU A 44 -11.51 3.28 -10.07
CA LEU A 44 -10.12 3.50 -9.62
C LEU A 44 -9.21 3.87 -10.79
N HIS A 45 -9.33 3.17 -11.92
CA HIS A 45 -8.53 3.39 -13.11
C HIS A 45 -8.82 4.77 -13.73
N GLU A 46 -10.09 5.12 -13.92
CA GLU A 46 -10.51 6.39 -14.51
C GLU A 46 -10.06 7.57 -13.62
N ARG A 47 -10.34 7.54 -12.32
CA ARG A 47 -9.96 8.64 -11.41
C ARG A 47 -8.45 8.82 -11.30
N SER A 48 -7.69 7.73 -11.25
CA SER A 48 -6.22 7.81 -11.21
C SER A 48 -5.62 8.30 -12.54
N ASN A 49 -6.21 7.94 -13.69
CA ASN A 49 -5.81 8.48 -14.99
C ASN A 49 -6.09 9.98 -15.08
N GLN A 50 -7.27 10.42 -14.65
CA GLN A 50 -7.65 11.83 -14.62
C GLN A 50 -6.67 12.66 -13.78
N LEU A 51 -6.36 12.19 -12.57
CA LEU A 51 -5.34 12.83 -11.75
C LEU A 51 -3.97 12.86 -12.43
N ALA A 52 -3.58 11.79 -13.11
CA ALA A 52 -2.30 11.75 -13.82
C ALA A 52 -2.22 12.80 -14.94
N HIS A 53 -3.28 12.96 -15.75
CA HIS A 53 -3.37 14.04 -16.75
C HIS A 53 -3.28 15.41 -16.10
N TYR A 54 -3.98 15.61 -14.98
CA TYR A 54 -3.93 16.86 -14.23
C TYR A 54 -2.53 17.20 -13.74
N LEU A 55 -1.82 16.23 -13.17
CA LEU A 55 -0.45 16.40 -12.74
C LEU A 55 0.47 16.77 -13.91
N GLN A 56 0.33 16.09 -15.05
CA GLN A 56 1.10 16.40 -16.26
C GLN A 56 0.82 17.82 -16.77
N ARG A 57 -0.45 18.26 -16.79
CA ARG A 57 -0.82 19.65 -17.14
C ARG A 57 -0.25 20.69 -16.17
N ARG A 58 -0.09 20.32 -14.90
CA ARG A 58 0.59 21.13 -13.87
C ARG A 58 2.11 21.09 -13.97
N GLY A 59 2.67 20.39 -14.97
CA GLY A 59 4.10 20.35 -15.24
C GLY A 59 4.84 19.25 -14.49
N VAL A 60 4.14 18.30 -13.84
CA VAL A 60 4.77 17.10 -13.28
C VAL A 60 5.48 16.33 -14.37
N LYS A 61 6.79 16.16 -14.19
CA LYS A 61 7.66 15.43 -15.12
C LYS A 61 7.97 14.05 -14.55
N ALA A 62 8.33 13.14 -15.46
CA ALA A 62 8.82 11.83 -15.08
C ALA A 62 9.99 11.92 -14.09
N ASN A 63 10.08 10.93 -13.19
CA ASN A 63 11.14 10.78 -12.20
C ASN A 63 11.27 11.98 -11.22
N LYS A 64 10.18 12.73 -11.00
CA LYS A 64 10.08 13.76 -9.96
C LYS A 64 9.36 13.21 -8.72
N LEU A 65 9.79 13.68 -7.55
CA LEU A 65 9.14 13.36 -6.28
C LEU A 65 7.89 14.22 -6.11
N VAL A 66 6.77 13.59 -5.75
CA VAL A 66 5.51 14.25 -5.42
C VAL A 66 5.07 13.76 -4.03
N PRO A 67 5.20 14.61 -3.00
CA PRO A 67 4.71 14.29 -1.67
C PRO A 67 3.20 14.12 -1.63
N VAL A 68 2.74 13.15 -0.83
CA VAL A 68 1.34 12.82 -0.61
C VAL A 68 1.08 12.85 0.88
N CYS A 69 0.34 13.86 1.34
CA CYS A 69 0.00 14.07 2.74
C CYS A 69 -1.53 14.07 2.89
N VAL A 70 -2.09 12.87 3.01
CA VAL A 70 -3.55 12.64 3.13
C VAL A 70 -3.82 11.59 4.19
N GLU A 71 -5.01 11.61 4.76
CA GLU A 71 -5.52 10.53 5.60
C GLU A 71 -5.76 9.24 4.81
N ARG A 72 -5.76 8.10 5.50
CA ARG A 72 -6.09 6.81 4.91
C ARG A 72 -7.48 6.89 4.27
N SER A 73 -7.54 6.63 2.97
CA SER A 73 -8.78 6.76 2.20
C SER A 73 -8.62 6.10 0.83
N VAL A 74 -9.72 5.97 0.09
CA VAL A 74 -9.67 5.67 -1.34
C VAL A 74 -8.85 6.73 -2.10
N ASN A 75 -9.01 8.00 -1.75
CA ASN A 75 -8.35 9.11 -2.45
C ASN A 75 -6.82 9.04 -2.29
N MET A 76 -6.31 8.47 -1.21
CA MET A 76 -4.89 8.17 -1.04
C MET A 76 -4.35 7.24 -2.14
N LEU A 77 -5.08 6.16 -2.47
CA LEU A 77 -4.68 5.23 -3.53
C LEU A 77 -4.89 5.83 -4.92
N VAL A 78 -5.94 6.64 -5.11
CA VAL A 78 -6.10 7.44 -6.34
C VAL A 78 -4.89 8.37 -6.53
N ALA A 79 -4.43 9.02 -5.47
CA ALA A 79 -3.25 9.90 -5.49
C ALA A 79 -1.97 9.17 -5.86
N ILE A 80 -1.68 8.07 -5.16
CA ILE A 80 -0.51 7.23 -5.40
C ILE A 80 -0.50 6.72 -6.84
N LEU A 81 -1.61 6.14 -7.31
CA LEU A 81 -1.71 5.63 -8.67
C LEU A 81 -1.63 6.74 -9.72
N GLY A 82 -2.24 7.90 -9.47
CA GLY A 82 -2.18 9.05 -10.36
C GLY A 82 -0.76 9.61 -10.52
N ILE A 83 0.01 9.65 -9.43
CA ILE A 83 1.43 10.05 -9.47
C ILE A 83 2.26 9.05 -10.28
N LEU A 84 2.10 7.74 -10.02
CA LEU A 84 2.79 6.69 -10.76
C LEU A 84 2.44 6.73 -12.25
N LYS A 85 1.17 6.92 -12.60
CA LYS A 85 0.68 7.07 -13.98
C LYS A 85 1.16 8.36 -14.66
N ALA A 86 1.44 9.40 -13.89
CA ALA A 86 2.07 10.62 -14.41
C ALA A 86 3.58 10.43 -14.71
N GLY A 87 4.17 9.30 -14.29
CA GLY A 87 5.61 9.00 -14.39
C GLY A 87 6.44 9.50 -13.21
N ALA A 88 5.80 10.01 -12.17
CA ALA A 88 6.46 10.55 -10.98
C ALA A 88 6.51 9.52 -9.84
N ALA A 89 7.35 9.79 -8.85
CA ALA A 89 7.48 8.98 -7.65
C ALA A 89 6.72 9.61 -6.50
N TYR A 90 5.91 8.83 -5.78
CA TYR A 90 5.20 9.36 -4.61
C TYR A 90 6.09 9.36 -3.36
N VAL A 91 5.88 10.33 -2.47
CA VAL A 91 6.52 10.39 -1.15
C VAL A 91 5.42 10.44 -0.09
N PRO A 92 5.09 9.33 0.59
CA PRO A 92 4.03 9.32 1.59
C PRO A 92 4.46 10.10 2.83
N ILE A 93 3.59 10.97 3.33
CA ILE A 93 3.80 11.77 4.54
C ILE A 93 2.56 11.61 5.42
N ASP A 94 2.74 11.12 6.63
CA ASP A 94 1.64 10.99 7.58
C ASP A 94 1.06 12.38 7.92
N PRO A 95 -0.24 12.63 7.74
CA PRO A 95 -0.86 13.90 8.10
C PRO A 95 -0.80 14.20 9.60
N GLU A 96 -0.56 13.19 10.46
CA GLU A 96 -0.40 13.37 11.91
C GLU A 96 1.02 13.81 12.30
N TYR A 97 1.97 13.86 11.37
CA TYR A 97 3.30 14.39 11.67
C TYR A 97 3.23 15.88 12.07
N PRO A 98 4.04 16.30 13.06
CA PRO A 98 4.22 17.71 13.40
C PRO A 98 4.59 18.56 12.18
N GLU A 99 4.18 19.82 12.19
CA GLU A 99 4.46 20.77 11.10
C GLU A 99 5.96 20.88 10.78
N GLU A 100 6.83 20.88 11.80
CA GLU A 100 8.29 20.95 11.63
C GLU A 100 8.84 19.72 10.90
N ASP A 101 8.32 18.53 11.21
CA ASP A 101 8.73 17.29 10.55
C ASP A 101 8.28 17.29 9.08
N ILE A 102 7.03 17.70 8.81
CA ILE A 102 6.53 17.85 7.45
C ILE A 102 7.36 18.86 6.66
N ARG A 103 7.71 20.00 7.26
CA ARG A 103 8.60 21.00 6.63
C ARG A 103 9.93 20.37 6.23
N HIS A 104 10.58 19.69 7.17
CA HIS A 104 11.86 19.05 6.91
C HIS A 104 11.77 18.05 5.76
N LEU A 105 10.75 17.19 5.74
CA LEU A 105 10.51 16.23 4.67
C LEU A 105 10.32 16.93 3.31
N LEU A 106 9.52 18.01 3.27
CA LEU A 106 9.24 18.74 2.03
C LEU A 106 10.49 19.46 1.50
N GLU A 107 11.27 20.12 2.36
CA GLU A 107 12.55 20.75 2.01
C GLU A 107 13.55 19.72 1.48
N ASP A 108 13.64 18.57 2.15
CA ASP A 108 14.52 17.46 1.80
C ASP A 108 14.15 16.87 0.43
N THR A 109 12.85 16.72 0.12
CA THR A 109 12.39 16.24 -1.19
C THR A 109 12.71 17.18 -2.36
N GLY A 110 12.81 18.50 -2.10
CA GLY A 110 12.91 19.52 -3.15
C GLY A 110 11.71 19.55 -4.09
N ALA A 111 10.55 19.03 -3.66
CA ALA A 111 9.35 18.98 -4.47
C ALA A 111 8.72 20.37 -4.66
N TYR A 112 8.32 20.69 -5.89
CA TYR A 112 7.63 21.94 -6.22
C TYR A 112 6.10 21.78 -6.23
N VAL A 113 5.60 20.55 -6.16
CA VAL A 113 4.17 20.22 -6.11
C VAL A 113 3.95 19.04 -5.16
N MET A 114 2.84 19.08 -4.44
CA MET A 114 2.41 17.99 -3.56
C MET A 114 0.89 17.78 -3.65
N ILE A 115 0.44 16.60 -3.23
CA ILE A 115 -0.96 16.25 -3.08
C ILE A 115 -1.32 16.20 -1.60
N SER A 116 -2.45 16.79 -1.24
CA SER A 116 -2.99 16.72 0.11
C SER A 116 -4.53 16.71 0.10
N SER A 117 -5.12 16.64 1.28
CA SER A 117 -6.54 16.82 1.56
C SER A 117 -6.71 18.03 2.46
N SER A 118 -7.92 18.52 2.66
CA SER A 118 -8.19 19.57 3.65
C SER A 118 -7.75 19.14 5.06
N TYR A 119 -7.79 17.83 5.34
CA TYR A 119 -7.32 17.26 6.60
C TYR A 119 -5.79 17.36 6.73
N GLY A 120 -5.04 16.83 5.76
CA GLY A 120 -3.57 16.87 5.76
C GLY A 120 -3.03 18.30 5.69
N ARG A 121 -3.75 19.21 4.99
CA ARG A 121 -3.37 20.63 4.85
C ARG A 121 -3.19 21.35 6.17
N ARG A 122 -3.81 20.89 7.27
CA ARG A 122 -3.74 21.55 8.58
C ARG A 122 -2.33 21.59 9.15
N ASN A 123 -1.54 20.54 8.95
CA ASN A 123 -0.17 20.43 9.47
C ASN A 123 0.91 20.79 8.43
N ILE A 124 0.50 21.11 7.20
CA ILE A 124 1.44 21.59 6.17
C ILE A 124 1.73 23.07 6.43
N PRO A 125 3.01 23.48 6.51
CA PRO A 125 3.35 24.90 6.70
C PRO A 125 2.73 25.81 5.63
N ARG A 126 2.41 27.06 5.98
CA ARG A 126 1.77 28.00 5.03
C ARG A 126 2.75 28.77 4.15
N ASP A 127 3.97 28.92 4.62
CA ASP A 127 5.08 29.67 4.03
C ASP A 127 5.98 28.82 3.14
N ILE A 128 5.73 27.50 3.05
CA ILE A 128 6.55 26.61 2.24
C ILE A 128 6.31 26.83 0.74
N ALA A 129 7.39 26.80 -0.04
CA ALA A 129 7.37 27.02 -1.48
C ALA A 129 6.98 25.75 -2.29
N VAL A 130 5.90 25.06 -1.90
CA VAL A 130 5.34 23.92 -2.64
C VAL A 130 3.89 24.18 -3.04
N SER A 131 3.56 23.90 -4.30
CA SER A 131 2.18 24.00 -4.78
C SER A 131 1.34 22.84 -4.23
N VAL A 132 0.41 23.12 -3.33
CA VAL A 132 -0.48 22.10 -2.75
C VAL A 132 -1.71 21.88 -3.61
N ILE A 133 -1.92 20.66 -4.07
CA ILE A 133 -3.12 20.21 -4.77
C ILE A 133 -4.02 19.47 -3.76
N LEU A 134 -5.23 19.99 -3.52
CA LEU A 134 -6.20 19.39 -2.60
C LEU A 134 -7.16 18.45 -3.36
N LEU A 135 -7.20 17.17 -2.97
CA LEU A 135 -8.03 16.14 -3.62
C LEU A 135 -9.53 16.26 -3.32
N ASP A 136 -9.86 16.86 -2.19
CA ASP A 136 -11.22 17.01 -1.66
C ASP A 136 -11.78 18.42 -1.89
N HIS A 137 -11.11 19.23 -2.71
CA HIS A 137 -11.65 20.52 -3.14
C HIS A 137 -12.84 20.29 -4.08
N VAL A 138 -13.94 21.02 -3.85
CA VAL A 138 -15.18 20.88 -4.63
C VAL A 138 -15.30 22.04 -5.63
N PRO A 139 -15.61 21.77 -6.91
CA PRO A 139 -15.76 20.43 -7.54
C PRO A 139 -14.41 19.71 -7.70
N ASP A 140 -14.45 18.37 -7.82
CA ASP A 140 -13.27 17.53 -8.04
C ASP A 140 -12.48 18.10 -9.23
N ILE A 141 -11.30 18.64 -8.93
CA ILE A 141 -10.53 19.52 -9.81
C ILE A 141 -10.04 18.83 -11.09
N PHE A 142 -9.98 17.50 -11.08
CA PHE A 142 -9.52 16.69 -12.21
C PHE A 142 -10.65 15.90 -12.89
N SER A 143 -11.91 16.07 -12.47
CA SER A 143 -13.06 15.36 -13.05
C SER A 143 -13.29 15.58 -14.55
N ASN A 144 -12.80 16.69 -15.11
CA ASN A 144 -12.88 17.01 -16.55
C ASN A 144 -11.70 16.47 -17.37
N GLU A 145 -10.74 15.80 -16.73
CA GLU A 145 -9.60 15.21 -17.43
C GLU A 145 -10.01 13.94 -18.19
N PRO A 146 -9.21 13.53 -19.20
CA PRO A 146 -9.43 12.26 -19.86
C PRO A 146 -9.40 11.08 -18.89
N THR A 147 -10.32 10.14 -19.06
CA THR A 147 -10.37 8.90 -18.26
C THR A 147 -9.45 7.81 -18.82
N SER A 148 -8.95 7.96 -20.04
CA SER A 148 -7.97 7.06 -20.67
C SER A 148 -6.58 7.22 -20.06
N ALA A 149 -5.80 6.13 -20.03
CA ALA A 149 -4.43 6.16 -19.52
C ALA A 149 -3.58 7.24 -20.22
N PRO A 150 -2.72 7.97 -19.49
CA PRO A 150 -1.71 8.83 -20.10
C PRO A 150 -0.79 8.04 -21.03
N GLY A 151 -0.27 8.67 -22.08
CA GLY A 151 0.60 8.01 -23.06
C GLY A 151 2.01 7.69 -22.55
N HIS A 152 2.36 8.12 -21.34
CA HIS A 152 3.67 7.87 -20.75
C HIS A 152 3.65 6.56 -19.95
N ILE A 153 4.62 5.68 -20.23
CA ILE A 153 4.86 4.44 -19.48
C ILE A 153 6.18 4.63 -18.72
N PRO A 154 6.18 4.53 -17.36
CA PRO A 154 7.40 4.59 -16.57
C PRO A 154 8.42 3.55 -17.03
N GLN A 155 9.70 3.88 -16.98
CA GLN A 155 10.78 2.94 -17.24
C GLN A 155 11.13 2.14 -15.98
N PRO A 156 11.70 0.92 -16.11
CA PRO A 156 12.01 0.07 -14.97
C PRO A 156 12.93 0.72 -13.91
N ASN A 157 13.77 1.67 -14.32
CA ASN A 157 14.72 2.39 -13.46
C ASN A 157 14.23 3.80 -13.04
N ASP A 158 13.02 4.19 -13.43
CA ASP A 158 12.40 5.40 -12.90
C ASP A 158 12.03 5.17 -11.42
N ALA A 159 12.11 6.21 -10.60
CA ALA A 159 11.66 6.13 -9.21
C ALA A 159 10.13 5.93 -9.15
N ALA A 160 9.69 4.94 -8.37
CA ALA A 160 8.28 4.69 -8.08
C ALA A 160 7.84 5.35 -6.77
N TYR A 161 8.68 5.24 -5.73
CA TYR A 161 8.42 5.92 -4.46
C TYR A 161 9.69 6.20 -3.68
N MET A 162 9.57 7.11 -2.71
CA MET A 162 10.59 7.35 -1.70
C MET A 162 9.95 7.30 -0.31
N ILE A 163 10.58 6.57 0.61
CA ILE A 163 10.20 6.57 2.03
C ILE A 163 11.41 6.88 2.91
N TYR A 164 11.14 7.27 4.15
CA TYR A 164 12.17 7.42 5.18
C TYR A 164 12.20 6.17 6.03
N THR A 165 13.40 5.66 6.26
CA THR A 165 13.63 4.47 7.10
C THR A 165 14.54 4.83 8.27
N ALA A 166 14.40 4.13 9.39
CA ALA A 166 15.28 4.31 10.54
C ALA A 166 16.74 4.05 10.12
N GLY A 167 17.60 5.07 10.19
CA GLY A 167 19.01 4.94 9.88
C GLY A 167 19.78 4.34 11.05
N ALA A 168 20.82 3.56 10.76
CA ALA A 168 21.74 3.02 11.77
C ALA A 168 22.41 4.10 12.65
N THR A 169 22.40 5.36 12.22
CA THR A 169 22.95 6.52 12.94
C THR A 169 21.88 7.29 13.72
N GLY A 170 20.65 6.77 13.84
CA GLY A 170 19.50 7.44 14.46
C GLY A 170 18.80 8.49 13.60
N LEU A 171 19.44 8.93 12.50
CA LEU A 171 18.84 9.86 11.53
C LEU A 171 18.07 9.10 10.45
N PRO A 172 16.85 9.53 10.08
CA PRO A 172 16.10 8.93 8.98
C PRO A 172 16.90 8.94 7.67
N LYS A 173 16.90 7.83 6.94
CA LYS A 173 17.54 7.72 5.62
C LYS A 173 16.48 7.58 4.53
N ARG A 174 16.67 8.34 3.45
CA ARG A 174 15.87 8.20 2.23
C ARG A 174 16.12 6.83 1.60
N LEU A 175 15.05 6.13 1.30
CA LEU A 175 15.05 4.94 0.46
C LEU A 175 14.21 5.26 -0.77
N VAL A 176 14.86 5.34 -1.93
CA VAL A 176 14.19 5.47 -3.23
C VAL A 176 14.07 4.07 -3.81
N VAL A 177 12.86 3.70 -4.23
CA VAL A 177 12.56 2.42 -4.85
C VAL A 177 12.13 2.65 -6.29
N GLU A 178 12.81 1.96 -7.20
CA GLU A 178 12.53 2.01 -8.64
C GLU A 178 11.31 1.15 -9.00
N HIS A 179 10.71 1.42 -10.15
CA HIS A 179 9.57 0.65 -10.68
C HIS A 179 9.85 -0.86 -10.75
N SER A 180 11.03 -1.25 -11.22
CA SER A 180 11.46 -2.66 -11.27
C SER A 180 11.53 -3.30 -9.88
N GLY A 181 12.03 -2.58 -8.88
CA GLY A 181 12.12 -3.05 -7.50
C GLY A 181 10.74 -3.22 -6.86
N LEU A 182 9.84 -2.27 -7.08
CA LEU A 182 8.44 -2.37 -6.65
C LEU A 182 7.76 -3.57 -7.29
N LEU A 183 7.82 -3.68 -8.62
CA LEU A 183 7.20 -4.76 -9.38
C LEU A 183 7.74 -6.14 -8.96
N HIS A 184 9.06 -6.26 -8.82
CA HIS A 184 9.69 -7.48 -8.32
C HIS A 184 9.17 -7.83 -6.93
N HIS A 185 9.10 -6.86 -6.02
CA HIS A 185 8.55 -7.10 -4.69
C HIS A 185 7.10 -7.61 -4.75
N LEU A 186 6.24 -7.02 -5.58
CA LEU A 186 4.86 -7.44 -5.74
C LEU A 186 4.76 -8.86 -6.29
N MET A 187 5.49 -9.19 -7.35
CA MET A 187 5.43 -10.53 -7.94
C MET A 187 5.96 -11.61 -7.02
N THR A 188 7.00 -11.32 -6.22
CA THR A 188 7.47 -12.23 -5.18
C THR A 188 6.34 -12.54 -4.21
N ARG A 189 5.63 -11.51 -3.70
CA ARG A 189 4.49 -11.72 -2.79
C ARG A 189 3.33 -12.45 -3.45
N ILE A 190 2.99 -12.11 -4.68
CA ILE A 190 1.92 -12.76 -5.44
C ILE A 190 2.22 -14.25 -5.63
N THR A 191 3.46 -14.59 -5.95
CA THR A 191 3.87 -15.98 -6.14
C THR A 191 3.91 -16.75 -4.81
N GLU A 192 4.50 -16.17 -3.78
CA GLU A 192 4.67 -16.83 -2.47
C GLU A 192 3.36 -17.05 -1.72
N LEU A 193 2.40 -16.13 -1.87
CA LEU A 193 1.11 -16.15 -1.19
C LEU A 193 -0.03 -16.59 -2.12
N CYS A 194 0.30 -17.06 -3.33
CA CYS A 194 -0.66 -17.50 -4.34
C CYS A 194 -1.78 -16.47 -4.60
N ILE A 195 -1.47 -15.18 -4.67
CA ILE A 195 -2.48 -14.11 -4.81
C ILE A 195 -3.17 -14.21 -6.19
N HIS A 196 -4.50 -14.19 -6.18
CA HIS A 196 -5.35 -14.31 -7.37
C HIS A 196 -6.58 -13.39 -7.29
N GLU A 197 -7.49 -13.49 -8.25
CA GLU A 197 -8.64 -12.58 -8.41
C GLU A 197 -9.70 -12.67 -7.30
N TYR A 198 -9.65 -13.66 -6.42
CA TYR A 198 -10.53 -13.77 -5.25
C TYR A 198 -9.83 -13.44 -3.94
N SER A 199 -8.53 -13.13 -3.98
CA SER A 199 -7.78 -12.76 -2.79
C SER A 199 -8.26 -11.41 -2.25
N VAL A 200 -8.39 -11.33 -0.93
CA VAL A 200 -8.77 -10.13 -0.19
C VAL A 200 -7.65 -9.79 0.79
N ILE A 201 -6.91 -8.72 0.52
CA ILE A 201 -5.77 -8.31 1.35
C ILE A 201 -6.22 -7.21 2.33
N ALA A 202 -5.90 -7.41 3.61
CA ALA A 202 -6.03 -6.36 4.62
C ALA A 202 -4.84 -5.38 4.53
N PHE A 203 -5.12 -4.13 4.20
CA PHE A 203 -4.15 -3.05 4.25
C PHE A 203 -4.23 -2.32 5.60
N THR A 204 -3.26 -2.62 6.45
CA THR A 204 -3.15 -2.14 7.84
C THR A 204 -1.87 -1.35 8.09
N ALA A 205 -0.81 -1.59 7.30
CA ALA A 205 0.47 -0.94 7.51
C ALA A 205 0.38 0.58 7.30
N PRO A 206 1.15 1.39 8.04
CA PRO A 206 1.30 2.81 7.73
C PRO A 206 1.75 2.96 6.28
N TYR A 207 1.08 3.82 5.51
CA TYR A 207 1.39 3.99 4.09
C TYR A 207 2.74 4.68 3.83
N THR A 208 3.37 5.15 4.91
CA THR A 208 4.74 5.66 4.99
C THR A 208 5.81 4.55 5.11
N SER A 209 5.40 3.29 5.27
CA SER A 209 6.29 2.12 5.37
C SER A 209 6.44 1.36 4.04
N ASP A 210 7.49 0.55 3.93
CA ASP A 210 7.74 -0.33 2.79
C ASP A 210 6.68 -1.44 2.65
N ILE A 211 6.11 -1.89 3.77
CA ILE A 211 5.05 -2.90 3.84
C ILE A 211 3.82 -2.47 3.04
N ALA A 212 3.47 -1.19 3.12
CA ALA A 212 2.26 -0.69 2.50
C ALA A 212 2.23 -0.94 0.98
N ALA A 213 3.38 -0.91 0.31
CA ALA A 213 3.44 -1.08 -1.14
C ALA A 213 2.77 -2.39 -1.59
N TRP A 214 3.06 -3.51 -0.93
CA TRP A 214 2.46 -4.79 -1.31
C TRP A 214 1.02 -4.94 -0.81
N GLN A 215 0.71 -4.46 0.40
CA GLN A 215 -0.66 -4.52 0.92
C GLN A 215 -1.62 -3.68 0.09
N MET A 216 -1.16 -2.54 -0.46
CA MET A 216 -1.96 -1.69 -1.35
C MET A 216 -2.19 -2.34 -2.72
N LEU A 217 -1.12 -2.89 -3.32
CA LEU A 217 -1.08 -3.10 -4.76
C LEU A 217 -1.18 -4.57 -5.20
N ALA A 218 -0.83 -5.54 -4.35
CA ALA A 218 -0.69 -6.93 -4.77
C ALA A 218 -2.02 -7.56 -5.20
N ALA A 219 -3.08 -7.41 -4.39
CA ALA A 219 -4.42 -7.92 -4.75
C ALA A 219 -4.92 -7.25 -6.04
N ILE A 220 -4.79 -5.92 -6.13
CA ILE A 220 -5.32 -5.19 -7.29
C ILE A 220 -4.54 -5.44 -8.59
N ALA A 221 -3.27 -5.84 -8.50
CA ALA A 221 -2.51 -6.29 -9.67
C ALA A 221 -3.02 -7.64 -10.22
N CYS A 222 -3.73 -8.43 -9.41
CA CYS A 222 -4.26 -9.75 -9.75
C CYS A 222 -5.78 -9.78 -10.01
N GLY A 223 -6.49 -8.67 -9.88
CA GLY A 223 -7.95 -8.63 -9.98
C GLY A 223 -8.68 -8.87 -8.66
N GLY A 224 -7.97 -9.03 -7.54
CA GLY A 224 -8.52 -9.18 -6.19
C GLY A 224 -8.94 -7.85 -5.54
N THR A 225 -9.15 -7.86 -4.23
CA THR A 225 -9.61 -6.68 -3.47
C THR A 225 -8.63 -6.30 -2.36
N THR A 226 -8.31 -5.02 -2.24
CA THR A 226 -7.60 -4.46 -1.07
C THR A 226 -8.60 -3.75 -0.15
N ILE A 227 -8.62 -4.11 1.13
CA ILE A 227 -9.44 -3.44 2.15
C ILE A 227 -8.55 -2.54 2.99
N ILE A 228 -8.81 -1.24 2.94
CA ILE A 228 -8.10 -0.24 3.74
C ILE A 228 -8.72 -0.22 5.13
N TYR A 229 -7.93 -0.53 6.15
CA TYR A 229 -8.36 -0.42 7.55
C TYR A 229 -7.88 0.90 8.16
N PRO A 230 -8.72 1.62 8.93
CA PRO A 230 -8.32 2.85 9.60
C PRO A 230 -7.49 2.54 10.85
N ASP A 231 -6.57 3.43 11.20
CA ASP A 231 -5.59 3.20 12.27
C ASP A 231 -6.24 3.02 13.65
N HIS A 232 -7.37 3.69 13.91
CA HIS A 232 -8.10 3.54 15.18
C HIS A 232 -8.60 2.10 15.40
N LEU A 233 -8.87 1.33 14.35
CA LEU A 233 -9.31 -0.06 14.49
C LEU A 233 -8.16 -0.96 14.94
N MET A 234 -6.91 -0.63 14.59
CA MET A 234 -5.72 -1.36 15.03
C MET A 234 -5.46 -1.24 16.54
N HIS A 235 -6.10 -0.26 17.21
CA HIS A 235 -6.06 -0.09 18.66
C HIS A 235 -7.11 -0.96 19.39
N ASN A 236 -7.95 -1.70 18.67
CA ASN A 236 -8.91 -2.66 19.22
C ASN A 236 -8.78 -4.01 18.50
N PRO A 237 -7.80 -4.85 18.88
CA PRO A 237 -7.48 -6.09 18.16
C PRO A 237 -8.65 -7.08 18.05
N ALA A 238 -9.46 -7.26 19.11
CA ALA A 238 -10.70 -8.05 19.03
C ALA A 238 -11.68 -7.54 17.98
N ALA A 239 -11.96 -6.24 17.96
CA ALA A 239 -12.89 -5.66 16.98
C ALA A 239 -12.32 -5.73 15.57
N PHE A 240 -11.02 -5.50 15.42
CA PHE A 240 -10.30 -5.65 14.17
C PHE A 240 -10.46 -7.06 13.61
N ILE A 241 -10.15 -8.10 14.39
CA ILE A 241 -10.22 -9.50 13.93
C ILE A 241 -11.64 -9.94 13.59
N ARG A 242 -12.66 -9.52 14.35
CA ARG A 242 -14.06 -9.75 13.95
C ARG A 242 -14.42 -9.10 12.61
N THR A 243 -13.83 -7.94 12.34
CA THR A 243 -14.05 -7.21 11.09
C THR A 243 -13.34 -7.90 9.93
N VAL A 244 -12.10 -8.35 10.13
CA VAL A 244 -11.34 -9.17 9.19
C VAL A 244 -12.12 -10.43 8.80
N ASP A 245 -12.66 -11.15 9.77
CA ASP A 245 -13.45 -12.37 9.53
C ASP A 245 -14.72 -12.07 8.72
N ARG A 246 -15.44 -11.00 9.08
CA ARG A 246 -16.64 -10.55 8.36
C ARG A 246 -16.34 -10.13 6.92
N HIS A 247 -15.21 -9.49 6.70
CA HIS A 247 -14.77 -9.02 5.39
C HIS A 247 -14.19 -10.13 4.52
N ALA A 248 -14.13 -11.38 5.02
CA ALA A 248 -13.57 -12.52 4.31
C ALA A 248 -12.14 -12.26 3.79
N VAL A 249 -11.31 -11.61 4.63
CA VAL A 249 -9.90 -11.37 4.32
C VAL A 249 -9.20 -12.72 4.12
N THR A 250 -8.46 -12.86 3.02
CA THR A 250 -7.70 -14.06 2.69
C THR A 250 -6.23 -13.95 3.09
N ILE A 251 -5.68 -12.73 3.17
CA ILE A 251 -4.30 -12.49 3.58
C ILE A 251 -4.27 -11.35 4.59
N LEU A 252 -3.67 -11.62 5.75
CA LEU A 252 -3.52 -10.69 6.86
C LEU A 252 -2.06 -10.67 7.31
N GLU A 253 -1.52 -9.49 7.60
CA GLU A 253 -0.22 -9.32 8.25
C GLU A 253 -0.40 -8.62 9.60
N LEU A 254 0.19 -9.19 10.66
CA LEU A 254 0.15 -8.67 12.02
C LEU A 254 1.55 -8.57 12.64
N GLY A 255 1.69 -7.64 13.59
CA GLY A 255 2.82 -7.66 14.53
C GLY A 255 2.64 -8.75 15.61
N PRO A 256 3.73 -9.24 16.23
CA PRO A 256 3.66 -10.21 17.32
C PRO A 256 2.74 -9.77 18.47
N ASP A 257 2.76 -8.49 18.85
CA ASP A 257 1.93 -7.95 19.93
C ASP A 257 0.42 -7.98 19.61
N HIS A 258 0.06 -7.64 18.36
CA HIS A 258 -1.32 -7.75 17.90
C HIS A 258 -1.77 -9.21 17.89
N LEU A 259 -0.93 -10.13 17.43
CA LEU A 259 -1.21 -11.56 17.42
C LEU A 259 -1.41 -12.11 18.84
N ALA A 260 -0.56 -11.73 19.79
CA ALA A 260 -0.68 -12.12 21.19
C ALA A 260 -1.99 -11.63 21.82
N THR A 261 -2.37 -10.38 21.53
CA THR A 261 -3.64 -9.81 22.02
C THR A 261 -4.84 -10.58 21.46
N VAL A 262 -4.82 -10.91 20.17
CA VAL A 262 -5.90 -11.68 19.52
C VAL A 262 -6.05 -13.08 20.12
N LEU A 263 -4.95 -13.74 20.49
CA LEU A 263 -4.97 -15.06 21.12
C LEU A 263 -5.41 -15.01 22.59
N GLY A 264 -5.20 -13.88 23.27
CA GLY A 264 -5.64 -13.66 24.65
C GLY A 264 -7.14 -13.33 24.80
N GLU A 265 -7.80 -12.94 23.71
CA GLU A 265 -9.19 -12.50 23.70
C GLU A 265 -10.12 -13.53 23.03
N ASN A 266 -11.31 -13.75 23.60
CA ASN A 266 -12.35 -14.52 22.92
C ASN A 266 -13.05 -13.62 21.88
N THR A 267 -12.50 -13.56 20.68
CA THR A 267 -13.02 -12.71 19.59
C THR A 267 -14.30 -13.28 18.95
N GLY A 268 -14.52 -14.60 19.06
CA GLY A 268 -15.55 -15.34 18.33
C GLY A 268 -15.31 -15.44 16.82
N ALA A 269 -14.20 -14.91 16.32
CA ALA A 269 -13.84 -14.96 14.90
C ALA A 269 -13.26 -16.33 14.56
N THR A 270 -13.63 -16.85 13.39
CA THR A 270 -13.10 -18.13 12.90
C THR A 270 -11.99 -17.95 11.89
N LEU A 271 -11.95 -16.80 11.21
CA LEU A 271 -11.01 -16.51 10.13
C LEU A 271 -11.07 -17.58 9.04
N LYS A 272 -12.27 -18.12 8.77
CA LYS A 272 -12.48 -19.27 7.87
C LYS A 272 -12.06 -19.04 6.42
N HIS A 273 -11.89 -17.78 6.03
CA HIS A 273 -11.44 -17.36 4.69
C HIS A 273 -9.95 -17.02 4.66
N LEU A 274 -9.28 -16.95 5.82
CA LEU A 274 -7.89 -16.56 5.89
C LEU A 274 -7.00 -17.72 5.42
N GLU A 275 -6.31 -17.51 4.31
CA GLU A 275 -5.42 -18.47 3.67
C GLU A 275 -3.99 -18.35 4.20
N TYR A 276 -3.56 -17.13 4.55
CA TYR A 276 -2.24 -16.87 5.13
C TYR A 276 -2.29 -15.79 6.20
N LEU A 277 -1.72 -16.10 7.36
CA LEU A 277 -1.30 -15.10 8.34
C LEU A 277 0.19 -14.81 8.16
N LEU A 278 0.54 -13.57 7.87
CA LEU A 278 1.92 -13.10 7.95
C LEU A 278 2.17 -12.50 9.33
N VAL A 279 3.35 -12.77 9.88
CA VAL A 279 3.81 -12.08 11.09
C VAL A 279 5.11 -11.34 10.77
N LYS A 280 5.12 -10.02 10.97
CA LYS A 280 6.24 -9.12 10.65
C LYS A 280 6.39 -8.05 11.73
N GLY A 281 7.62 -7.61 12.01
CA GLY A 281 7.92 -6.45 12.86
C GLY A 281 9.02 -6.72 13.88
N GLU A 282 8.99 -7.90 14.51
CA GLU A 282 9.98 -8.36 15.49
C GLU A 282 10.14 -9.88 15.44
N ALA A 283 11.06 -10.45 16.23
CA ALA A 283 11.23 -11.89 16.33
C ALA A 283 9.97 -12.56 16.92
N VAL A 284 9.27 -13.35 16.12
CA VAL A 284 8.12 -14.13 16.56
C VAL A 284 8.58 -15.25 17.47
N SER A 285 8.03 -15.36 18.68
CA SER A 285 8.37 -16.44 19.61
C SER A 285 7.72 -17.75 19.18
N GLY A 286 8.42 -18.88 19.37
CA GLY A 286 7.86 -20.21 19.11
C GLY A 286 6.60 -20.48 19.92
N GLN A 287 6.54 -19.98 21.17
CA GLN A 287 5.37 -20.09 22.03
C GLN A 287 4.13 -19.40 21.43
N LEU A 288 4.28 -18.25 20.78
CA LEU A 288 3.17 -17.54 20.17
C LEU A 288 2.61 -18.32 18.97
N LEU A 289 3.49 -18.93 18.17
CA LEU A 289 3.09 -19.80 17.06
C LEU A 289 2.43 -21.09 17.56
N GLU A 290 2.96 -21.70 18.61
CA GLU A 290 2.33 -22.87 19.26
C GLU A 290 0.92 -22.55 19.74
N GLN A 291 0.70 -21.38 20.34
CA GLN A 291 -0.65 -20.92 20.73
C GLN A 291 -1.57 -20.74 19.53
N TRP A 292 -1.08 -20.16 18.43
CA TRP A 292 -1.85 -20.03 17.18
C TRP A 292 -2.28 -21.39 16.64
N PHE A 293 -1.35 -22.35 16.53
CA PHE A 293 -1.63 -23.68 16.00
C PHE A 293 -2.42 -24.57 16.97
N ALA A 294 -2.40 -24.29 18.28
CA ALA A 294 -3.25 -24.94 19.26
C ALA A 294 -4.67 -24.34 19.33
N HIS A 295 -4.89 -23.15 18.77
CA HIS A 295 -6.19 -22.49 18.85
C HIS A 295 -7.24 -23.22 17.99
N PRO A 296 -8.41 -23.62 18.53
CA PRO A 296 -9.39 -24.44 17.82
C PRO A 296 -9.89 -23.82 16.51
N ALA A 297 -9.94 -22.49 16.44
CA ALA A 297 -10.40 -21.78 15.26
C ALA A 297 -9.28 -21.48 14.25
N TYR A 298 -8.01 -21.41 14.65
CA TYR A 298 -6.94 -20.88 13.80
C TYR A 298 -5.90 -21.92 13.36
N SER A 299 -5.94 -23.12 13.95
CA SER A 299 -4.97 -24.19 13.72
C SER A 299 -4.80 -24.63 12.26
N HIS A 300 -5.78 -24.34 11.41
CA HIS A 300 -5.78 -24.66 9.98
C HIS A 300 -5.10 -23.60 9.11
N ILE A 301 -4.77 -22.41 9.67
CA ILE A 301 -4.29 -21.25 8.92
C ILE A 301 -2.76 -21.26 8.92
N PRO A 302 -2.12 -21.43 7.74
CA PRO A 302 -0.67 -21.30 7.60
C PRO A 302 -0.15 -19.95 8.08
N VAL A 303 1.00 -19.97 8.76
CA VAL A 303 1.71 -18.77 9.19
C VAL A 303 2.99 -18.60 8.40
N VAL A 304 3.18 -17.42 7.83
CA VAL A 304 4.40 -17.02 7.14
C VAL A 304 5.18 -16.04 8.02
N ASN A 305 6.36 -16.46 8.47
CA ASN A 305 7.26 -15.54 9.17
C ASN A 305 7.95 -14.63 8.14
N ALA A 306 7.47 -13.40 8.04
CA ALA A 306 7.99 -12.42 7.08
C ALA A 306 9.18 -11.68 7.71
N TYR A 307 10.36 -12.30 7.68
CA TYR A 307 11.60 -11.66 8.11
C TYR A 307 12.28 -10.91 6.96
N GLY A 308 12.65 -9.66 7.23
CA GLY A 308 13.57 -8.93 6.37
C GLY A 308 13.85 -7.51 6.88
N PRO A 309 15.11 -7.15 7.23
CA PRO A 309 15.54 -5.75 7.15
C PRO A 309 15.48 -5.32 5.67
N GLY A 310 15.39 -4.01 5.39
CA GLY A 310 15.21 -3.45 4.03
C GLY A 310 16.26 -3.77 2.97
N ARG A 311 17.07 -4.84 3.14
CA ARG A 311 18.08 -5.32 2.21
C ARG A 311 18.10 -6.84 1.98
N GLU A 312 17.47 -7.68 2.82
CA GLU A 312 17.48 -9.14 2.60
C GLU A 312 16.14 -9.77 3.02
N LYS A 313 15.51 -10.49 2.08
CA LYS A 313 14.27 -11.23 2.28
C LYS A 313 14.60 -12.71 2.42
N SER A 314 14.21 -13.30 3.55
CA SER A 314 14.13 -14.74 3.70
C SER A 314 12.76 -15.07 4.27
N ILE A 315 11.93 -15.75 3.47
CA ILE A 315 10.76 -16.45 3.97
C ILE A 315 11.21 -17.80 4.51
N VAL A 316 10.81 -18.11 5.74
CA VAL A 316 10.75 -19.49 6.22
C VAL A 316 9.28 -19.90 6.17
N LEU A 317 8.98 -20.83 5.27
CA LEU A 317 7.72 -21.60 5.26
C LEU A 317 7.78 -22.66 6.35
#